data_AF-A0A8T7FA07-F1
#
_entry.id   AF-A0A8T7FA07-F1
#
_cell.length_a   1.000
_cell.length_b   1.000
_cell.length_c   1.000
_cell.angle_alpha   90.00
_cell.angle_beta   90.00
_cell.angle_gamma   90.00
#
_symmetry.space_group_name_H-M   'P 1'
#
loop_
_entity.id
_entity.type
_entity.pdbx_description
1 polymer ?
#
loop_
_entity_poly.entity_id
_entity_poly.type
_entity_poly.pdbx_seq_one_letter_code
_entity_poly.pdbx_strand_id
1 'polypeptide(L)'
;MSISLKLEDMETFDLIAQICGRHQVYPPNPDPEWTGGIEDFFRNLLSEYKGPLDKKSLADYLDEHMAKSFIAYGERPRWIQSGLWPFHNEKPMIFVGQIDIPKSVGKFHDDTSFYIFHPQQPFSDDECVVIVQQY
;
A
#
# COMPACT_ATOMS: atom_id res chain seq x y z
N MET A 1 15.46 -23.35 4.50
CA MET A 1 15.90 -22.79 3.20
C MET A 1 16.26 -21.34 3.42
N SER A 2 17.30 -20.85 2.75
CA SER A 2 17.70 -19.44 2.84
C SER A 2 16.86 -18.63 1.85
N ILE A 3 16.27 -17.52 2.28
CA ILE A 3 15.50 -16.63 1.39
C ILE A 3 16.42 -15.57 0.75
N SER A 4 16.08 -15.14 -0.47
CA SER A 4 16.73 -14.01 -1.16
C SER A 4 16.21 -12.67 -0.61
N LEU A 5 16.96 -11.58 -0.83
CA LEU A 5 16.52 -10.21 -0.52
C LEU A 5 16.36 -9.38 -1.80
N LYS A 6 16.03 -10.05 -2.90
CA LYS A 6 15.79 -9.42 -4.21
C LYS A 6 14.30 -9.46 -4.50
N LEU A 7 13.72 -8.33 -4.89
CA LEU A 7 12.29 -8.26 -5.20
C LEU A 7 11.92 -9.17 -6.38
N GLU A 8 12.85 -9.39 -7.30
CA GLU A 8 12.67 -10.23 -8.49
C GLU A 8 12.73 -11.74 -8.18
N ASP A 9 13.15 -12.12 -6.97
CA ASP A 9 13.11 -13.51 -6.54
C ASP A 9 11.68 -13.92 -6.22
N MET A 10 11.23 -15.03 -6.80
CA MET A 10 9.83 -15.47 -6.75
C MET A 10 9.37 -15.76 -5.31
N GLU A 11 10.21 -16.39 -4.48
CA GLU A 11 9.85 -16.68 -3.08
C GLU A 11 9.70 -15.39 -2.26
N THR A 12 10.59 -14.42 -2.53
CA THR A 12 10.56 -13.09 -1.90
C THR A 12 9.33 -12.30 -2.34
N PHE A 13 9.01 -12.32 -3.63
CA PHE A 13 7.83 -11.68 -4.20
C PHE A 13 6.54 -12.27 -3.63
N ASP A 14 6.41 -13.59 -3.61
CA ASP A 14 5.24 -14.28 -3.06
C ASP A 14 5.04 -13.97 -1.58
N LEU A 15 6.15 -13.90 -0.82
CA LEU A 15 6.09 -13.47 0.57
C LEU A 15 5.55 -12.04 0.67
N ILE A 16 6.13 -11.09 -0.06
CA ILE A 16 5.69 -9.69 -0.08
C ILE A 16 4.22 -9.57 -0.48
N ALA A 17 3.77 -10.31 -1.49
CA ALA A 17 2.37 -10.33 -1.92
C ALA A 17 1.44 -10.83 -0.80
N GLN A 18 1.85 -11.87 -0.07
CA GLN A 18 1.14 -12.34 1.11
C GLN A 18 1.09 -11.26 2.22
N ILE A 19 2.20 -10.56 2.50
CA ILE A 19 2.22 -9.46 3.48
C ILE A 19 1.25 -8.36 3.04
N CYS A 20 1.32 -7.91 1.78
CA CYS A 20 0.46 -6.85 1.25
C CYS A 20 -1.02 -7.18 1.40
N GLY A 21 -1.41 -8.43 1.10
CA GLY A 21 -2.77 -8.92 1.30
C GLY A 21 -3.24 -8.81 2.76
N ARG A 22 -2.38 -9.10 3.74
CA ARG A 22 -2.71 -8.95 5.18
C ARG A 22 -2.98 -7.49 5.58
N HIS A 23 -2.32 -6.54 4.94
CA HIS A 23 -2.45 -5.10 5.22
C HIS A 23 -3.46 -4.39 4.31
N GLN A 24 -4.16 -5.13 3.44
CA GLN A 24 -5.11 -4.60 2.46
C GLN A 24 -4.48 -3.52 1.55
N VAL A 25 -3.23 -3.76 1.17
CA VAL A 25 -2.46 -2.95 0.21
C VAL A 25 -2.23 -3.81 -1.02
N TYR A 26 -2.30 -3.19 -2.19
CA TYR A 26 -1.99 -3.86 -3.44
C TYR A 26 -0.48 -4.18 -3.50
N PRO A 27 -0.05 -5.40 -3.88
CA PRO A 27 1.36 -5.73 -3.98
C PRO A 27 2.04 -4.97 -5.14
N PRO A 28 3.39 -4.96 -5.19
CA PRO A 28 4.10 -4.51 -6.38
C PRO A 28 3.59 -5.24 -7.63
N ASN A 29 3.27 -4.51 -8.69
CA ASN A 29 2.86 -5.06 -9.98
C ASN A 29 3.83 -4.56 -11.06
N PRO A 30 4.24 -5.40 -12.02
CA PRO A 30 5.01 -4.97 -13.18
C PRO A 30 4.33 -3.92 -14.09
N ASP A 31 3.06 -3.58 -13.86
CA ASP A 31 2.37 -2.52 -14.61
C ASP A 31 2.84 -1.11 -14.17
N PRO A 32 3.56 -0.36 -15.02
CA PRO A 32 4.38 0.78 -14.61
C PRO A 32 3.61 2.08 -14.30
N GLU A 33 2.32 2.17 -14.61
CA GLU A 33 1.58 3.44 -14.47
C GLU A 33 1.22 3.82 -13.03
N TRP A 34 1.27 2.88 -12.08
CA TRP A 34 0.77 3.09 -10.71
C TRP A 34 1.67 2.55 -9.59
N THR A 35 2.86 2.01 -9.90
CA THR A 35 3.57 1.05 -9.02
C THR A 35 4.93 1.50 -8.50
N GLY A 36 5.51 2.59 -9.03
CA GLY A 36 6.88 3.00 -8.65
C GLY A 36 7.09 3.11 -7.14
N GLY A 37 6.17 3.76 -6.42
CA GLY A 37 6.33 4.00 -4.99
C GLY A 37 6.35 2.74 -4.11
N ILE A 38 5.57 1.71 -4.43
CA ILE A 38 5.55 0.49 -3.61
C ILE A 38 6.74 -0.43 -3.88
N GLU A 39 7.22 -0.49 -5.13
CA GLU A 39 8.47 -1.19 -5.43
C GLU A 39 9.64 -0.59 -4.68
N ASP A 40 9.80 0.74 -4.77
CA ASP A 40 10.90 1.46 -4.09
C ASP A 40 10.83 1.26 -2.57
N PHE A 41 9.62 1.31 -1.99
CA PHE A 41 9.40 1.01 -0.59
C PHE A 41 9.91 -0.39 -0.19
N PHE A 42 9.55 -1.43 -0.93
CA PHE A 42 10.02 -2.79 -0.62
C PHE A 42 11.50 -2.99 -0.90
N ARG A 43 12.05 -2.39 -1.97
CA ARG A 43 13.50 -2.41 -2.24
C ARG A 43 14.28 -1.80 -1.09
N ASN A 44 13.81 -0.66 -0.57
CA ASN A 44 14.40 -0.01 0.60
C ASN A 44 14.33 -0.92 1.84
N LEU A 45 13.16 -1.47 2.16
CA LEU A 45 13.00 -2.39 3.30
C LEU A 45 13.91 -3.62 3.22
N LEU A 46 14.00 -4.26 2.04
CA LEU A 46 14.85 -5.42 1.81
C LEU A 46 16.33 -5.08 1.96
N SER A 47 16.75 -3.89 1.53
CA SER A 47 18.14 -3.42 1.66
C SER A 47 18.54 -3.12 3.12
N GLU A 48 17.58 -2.66 3.92
CA GLU A 48 17.75 -2.33 5.33
C GLU A 48 17.72 -3.57 6.24
N TYR A 49 17.12 -4.68 5.80
CA TYR A 49 17.03 -5.90 6.57
C TYR A 49 18.41 -6.47 6.96
N LYS A 50 18.65 -6.65 8.27
CA LYS A 50 19.89 -7.25 8.83
C LYS A 50 19.63 -8.54 9.62
N GLY A 51 18.42 -9.08 9.54
CA GLY A 51 18.03 -10.29 10.27
C GLY A 51 18.50 -11.57 9.58
N PRO A 52 18.17 -12.74 10.17
CA PRO A 52 18.46 -14.04 9.56
C PRO A 52 17.79 -14.19 8.18
N LEU A 53 18.48 -14.84 7.23
CA LEU A 53 17.95 -15.10 5.89
C LEU A 53 16.99 -16.30 5.88
N ASP A 54 15.96 -16.26 6.72
CA ASP A 54 14.87 -17.23 6.72
C ASP A 54 13.52 -16.52 6.51
N LYS A 55 12.58 -17.26 5.91
CA LYS A 55 11.27 -16.73 5.52
C LYS A 55 10.49 -16.15 6.70
N LYS A 56 10.58 -16.74 7.89
CA LYS A 56 9.82 -16.30 9.05
C LYS A 56 10.35 -14.97 9.56
N SER A 57 11.66 -14.86 9.75
CA SER A 57 12.31 -13.64 10.23
C SER A 57 12.06 -12.46 9.27
N LEU A 58 12.12 -12.70 7.95
CA LEU A 58 11.79 -11.67 6.97
C LEU A 58 10.30 -11.31 6.98
N ALA A 59 9.41 -12.29 7.11
CA ALA A 59 7.97 -12.05 7.19
C ALA A 59 7.59 -11.18 8.39
N ASP A 60 8.13 -11.49 9.57
CA ASP A 60 7.87 -10.74 10.81
C ASP A 60 8.38 -9.30 10.69
N TYR A 61 9.57 -9.10 10.12
CA TYR A 61 10.13 -7.78 9.82
C TYR A 61 9.25 -6.97 8.87
N LEU A 62 8.87 -7.55 7.72
CA LEU A 62 8.03 -6.86 6.74
C LEU A 62 6.66 -6.51 7.33
N ASP A 63 6.06 -7.41 8.10
CA ASP A 63 4.74 -7.20 8.73
C ASP A 63 4.75 -6.02 9.71
N GLU A 64 5.79 -5.93 10.54
CA GLU A 64 5.98 -4.83 11.48
C GLU A 64 6.12 -3.49 10.77
N HIS A 65 6.90 -3.46 9.69
CA HIS A 65 7.10 -2.23 8.89
C HIS A 65 5.84 -1.82 8.14
N MET A 66 5.07 -2.77 7.61
CA MET A 66 3.79 -2.50 6.95
C MET A 66 2.77 -1.89 7.93
N ALA A 67 2.66 -2.46 9.14
CA ALA A 67 1.75 -1.93 10.16
C ALA A 67 2.06 -0.47 10.54
N LYS A 68 3.34 -0.10 10.56
CA LYS A 68 3.81 1.25 10.92
C LYS A 68 3.72 2.26 9.77
N SER A 69 3.85 1.80 8.53
CA SER A 69 4.01 2.70 7.36
C SER A 69 2.68 3.10 6.74
N PHE A 70 1.66 2.24 6.80
CA PHE A 70 0.35 2.48 6.18
C PHE A 70 -0.64 3.03 7.22
N ILE A 71 -0.50 4.32 7.51
CA ILE A 71 -1.20 5.00 8.60
C ILE A 71 -2.60 5.45 8.15
N ALA A 72 -3.59 5.28 9.03
CA ALA A 72 -4.92 5.85 8.91
C ALA A 72 -5.24 6.70 10.14
N TYR A 73 -5.87 7.87 9.97
CA TYR A 73 -6.35 8.67 11.10
C TYR A 73 -7.58 8.07 11.79
N GLY A 74 -8.25 7.11 11.16
CA GLY A 74 -9.35 6.34 11.72
C GLY A 74 -9.30 4.89 11.26
N GLU A 75 -10.43 4.36 10.80
CA GLU A 75 -10.47 3.04 10.18
C GLU A 75 -9.65 3.00 8.89
N ARG A 76 -9.13 1.82 8.54
CA ARG A 76 -8.50 1.60 7.23
C ARG A 76 -9.54 1.72 6.09
N PRO A 77 -9.12 2.08 4.86
CA PRO A 77 -10.02 2.14 3.72
C PRO A 77 -10.70 0.79 3.47
N ARG A 78 -11.99 0.83 3.15
CA ARG A 78 -12.76 -0.33 2.67
C ARG A 78 -12.80 -0.25 1.15
N TRP A 79 -11.79 -0.85 0.52
CA TRP A 79 -11.63 -0.85 -0.92
C TRP A 79 -12.81 -1.56 -1.62
N ILE A 80 -13.32 -0.97 -2.70
CA ILE A 80 -14.28 -1.61 -3.62
C ILE A 80 -13.52 -2.60 -4.51
N GLN A 81 -12.33 -2.20 -4.97
CA GLN A 81 -11.46 -2.97 -5.85
C GLN A 81 -10.11 -3.26 -5.15
N SER A 82 -9.02 -3.26 -5.91
CA SER A 82 -7.67 -3.41 -5.34
C SER A 82 -7.28 -2.23 -4.45
N GLY A 83 -6.57 -2.54 -3.36
CA GLY A 83 -6.14 -1.56 -2.37
C GLY A 83 -4.98 -0.69 -2.81
N LEU A 84 -5.24 0.22 -3.75
CA LEU A 84 -4.24 1.08 -4.38
C LEU A 84 -3.88 2.23 -3.43
N TRP A 85 -2.94 1.96 -2.52
CA TRP A 85 -2.49 2.95 -1.54
C TRP A 85 -1.48 3.89 -2.19
N PRO A 86 -1.71 5.21 -2.23
CA PRO A 86 -0.84 6.14 -2.93
C PRO A 86 0.45 6.42 -2.15
N PHE A 87 1.50 6.75 -2.88
CA PHE A 87 2.82 7.06 -2.35
C PHE A 87 3.20 8.51 -2.68
N HIS A 88 3.92 9.15 -1.77
CA HIS A 88 4.55 10.45 -1.97
C HIS A 88 5.99 10.38 -1.46
N ASN A 89 6.97 10.73 -2.30
CA ASN A 89 8.39 10.63 -1.97
C ASN A 89 8.77 9.26 -1.36
N GLU A 90 8.41 8.17 -2.06
CA GLU A 90 8.68 6.77 -1.66
C GLU A 90 8.02 6.32 -0.34
N LYS A 91 7.16 7.14 0.26
CA LYS A 91 6.44 6.81 1.49
C LYS A 91 4.95 6.64 1.22
N PRO A 92 4.30 5.62 1.82
CA PRO A 92 2.85 5.53 1.78
C PRO A 92 2.22 6.81 2.36
N MET A 93 1.27 7.40 1.66
CA MET A 93 0.53 8.54 2.17
C MET A 93 -0.35 8.13 3.36
N ILE A 94 -0.80 9.09 4.16
CA ILE A 94 -1.70 8.82 5.29
C ILE A 94 -3.13 8.82 4.77
N PHE A 95 -3.90 7.80 5.13
CA PHE A 95 -5.33 7.74 4.85
C PHE A 95 -6.10 8.67 5.80
N VAL A 96 -6.82 9.63 5.23
CA VAL A 96 -7.63 10.61 5.96
C VAL A 96 -9.03 10.09 6.21
N GLY A 97 -9.66 9.51 5.17
CA GLY A 97 -11.03 9.06 5.24
C GLY A 97 -11.61 8.65 3.90
N GLN A 98 -12.82 8.08 3.96
CA GLN A 98 -13.55 7.56 2.82
C GLN A 98 -14.98 8.11 2.80
N ILE A 99 -15.46 8.43 1.60
CA ILE A 99 -16.84 8.89 1.36
C ILE A 99 -17.48 7.92 0.38
N ASP A 100 -18.51 7.23 0.86
CA ASP A 100 -19.29 6.26 0.09
C ASP A 100 -20.52 6.94 -0.52
N ILE A 101 -20.65 6.88 -1.84
CA ILE A 101 -21.76 7.42 -2.62
C ILE A 101 -22.52 6.23 -3.26
N PRO A 102 -23.69 5.86 -2.73
CA PRO A 102 -24.45 4.76 -3.29
C PRO A 102 -25.06 5.16 -4.65
N LYS A 103 -25.17 4.19 -5.55
CA LYS A 103 -25.79 4.31 -6.89
C LYS A 103 -27.16 5.00 -6.86
N SER A 104 -27.92 4.78 -5.78
CA SER A 104 -29.25 5.36 -5.56
C SER A 104 -29.30 6.89 -5.59
N VAL A 105 -28.17 7.56 -5.37
CA VAL A 105 -28.04 9.03 -5.49
C VAL A 105 -28.13 9.50 -6.95
N GLY A 106 -27.96 8.60 -7.93
CA GLY A 106 -28.15 8.87 -9.35
C GLY A 106 -27.07 9.76 -9.98
N LYS A 107 -25.92 9.92 -9.33
CA LYS A 107 -24.77 10.69 -9.84
C LYS A 107 -23.71 9.85 -10.54
N PHE A 108 -23.65 8.56 -10.21
CA PHE A 108 -22.73 7.59 -10.79
C PHE A 108 -23.51 6.39 -11.31
N HIS A 109 -22.93 5.66 -12.26
CA HIS A 109 -23.54 4.44 -12.78
C HIS A 109 -23.63 3.34 -11.72
N ASP A 110 -22.73 3.35 -10.74
CA ASP A 110 -22.61 2.33 -9.70
C ASP A 110 -22.19 2.92 -8.34
N ASP A 111 -22.13 2.07 -7.31
CA ASP A 111 -21.64 2.45 -5.99
C ASP A 111 -20.19 2.95 -6.12
N THR A 112 -19.95 4.14 -5.57
CA THR A 112 -18.69 4.88 -5.74
C THR A 112 -18.11 5.21 -4.38
N SER A 113 -16.81 5.01 -4.20
CA SER A 113 -16.11 5.45 -3.00
C SER A 113 -14.96 6.38 -3.36
N PHE A 114 -14.89 7.50 -2.64
CA PHE A 114 -13.76 8.42 -2.66
C PHE A 114 -12.87 8.10 -1.46
N TYR A 115 -11.57 7.97 -1.70
CA TYR A 115 -10.55 7.73 -0.68
C TYR A 115 -9.59 8.91 -0.66
N ILE A 116 -9.42 9.54 0.49
CA ILE A 116 -8.64 10.76 0.64
C ILE A 116 -7.34 10.43 1.36
N PHE A 117 -6.23 10.86 0.78
CA PHE A 117 -4.89 10.68 1.30
C PHE A 117 -4.15 12.00 1.39
N HIS A 118 -3.31 12.16 2.40
CA HIS A 118 -2.40 13.30 2.50
C HIS A 118 -0.96 12.84 2.75
N PRO A 119 0.04 13.61 2.29
CA PRO A 119 1.45 13.27 2.50
C PRO A 119 1.81 13.16 3.99
N GLN A 120 2.73 12.24 4.31
CA GLN A 120 3.26 12.13 5.68
C GLN A 120 4.07 13.36 6.12
N GLN A 121 4.57 14.15 5.17
CA GLN A 121 5.42 15.29 5.46
C GLN A 121 4.57 16.42 6.09
N PRO A 122 4.87 16.83 7.32
CA PRO A 122 4.13 17.92 7.95
C PRO A 122 4.48 19.25 7.28
N PHE A 123 3.48 20.12 7.12
CA PHE A 123 3.61 21.48 6.60
C PHE A 123 4.13 21.59 5.16
N SER A 124 4.00 20.55 4.34
CA SER A 124 4.19 20.72 2.90
C SER A 124 2.93 21.27 2.24
N ASP A 125 3.11 22.11 1.23
CA ASP A 125 2.05 22.52 0.31
C ASP A 125 1.73 21.41 -0.71
N ASP A 126 2.17 20.17 -0.44
CA ASP A 126 1.98 19.02 -1.32
C ASP A 126 0.50 18.63 -1.37
N GLU A 127 0.07 18.22 -2.55
CA GLU A 127 -1.34 17.96 -2.82
C GLU A 127 -1.83 16.68 -2.14
N CYS A 128 -3.03 16.74 -1.56
CA CYS A 128 -3.78 15.55 -1.18
C CYS A 128 -4.14 14.75 -2.43
N VAL A 129 -4.13 13.42 -2.31
CA VAL A 129 -4.55 12.52 -3.37
C VAL A 129 -5.95 12.01 -3.07
N VAL A 130 -6.82 12.05 -4.08
CA VAL A 130 -8.14 11.44 -4.03
C VAL A 130 -8.20 10.31 -5.03
N ILE A 131 -8.46 9.10 -4.53
CA ILE A 131 -8.70 7.91 -5.36
C ILE A 131 -10.21 7.70 -5.44
N VAL A 132 -10.70 7.34 -6.63
CA VAL A 132 -12.11 7.03 -6.86
C VAL A 132 -12.22 5.61 -7.38
N GLN A 133 -13.04 4.78 -6.75
CA GLN A 133 -13.37 3.44 -7.23
C GLN A 133 -14.87 3.30 -7.43
N GLN A 134 -15.27 2.52 -8.45
CA GLN A 134 -16.65 2.22 -8.81
C GLN A 134 -16.81 0.71 -9.02
N TYR A 135 -18.01 0.18 -8.72
CA TYR A 135 -18.33 -1.24 -8.86
C TYR A 135 -19.00 -1.58 -10.19
#